data_AF-A0AAW4NV59-F1
#
_entry.id   AF-A0AAW4NV59-F1
#
_cell.length_a   1.000
_cell.length_b   1.000
_cell.length_c   1.000
_cell.angle_alpha   90.00
_cell.angle_beta   90.00
_cell.angle_gamma   90.00
#
_symmetry.space_group_name_H-M   'P 1'
#
loop_
_entity.id
_entity.type
_entity.pdbx_description
1 polymer ?
#
loop_
_entity_poly.entity_id
_entity_poly.type
_entity_poly.pdbx_seq_one_letter_code
_entity_poly.pdbx_strand_id
1 'polypeptide(L)'
;MTSAFLFAVIGLISPQQLPVTVYKLSLISLAAVLGYWLDRSLFPKARPGLFLEQGDEPVPRGRFPVRDGHHTVFAASMLRRALIVSAVCIGVAMGL
;
A
#
# COMPACT_ATOMS: atom_id res chain seq x y z
N MET A 1 17.72 8.78 -9.32
CA MET A 1 19.15 9.11 -9.12
C MET A 1 19.34 10.25 -8.13
N THR A 2 18.56 11.34 -8.22
CA THR A 2 18.57 12.47 -7.28
C THR A 2 18.34 12.09 -5.80
N SER A 3 17.42 11.17 -5.52
CA SER A 3 17.11 10.74 -4.14
C SER A 3 18.30 10.06 -3.44
N ALA A 4 19.09 9.26 -4.18
CA ALA A 4 20.26 8.59 -3.64
C ALA A 4 21.38 9.59 -3.32
N PHE A 5 21.54 10.61 -4.16
CA PHE A 5 22.53 11.67 -3.95
C PHE A 5 22.21 12.50 -2.69
N LEU A 6 20.95 12.88 -2.48
CA LEU A 6 20.53 13.60 -1.27
C LEU A 6 20.77 12.77 0.00
N PHE A 7 20.49 11.47 -0.05
CA PHE A 7 20.73 10.57 1.08
C PHE A 7 22.22 10.46 1.43
N ALA A 8 23.09 10.43 0.43
CA ALA A 8 24.55 10.41 0.61
C ALA A 8 25.08 11.71 1.24
N VAL A 9 24.57 12.87 0.81
CA VAL A 9 24.91 14.18 1.38
C VAL A 9 24.49 14.28 2.85
N ILE A 10 23.29 13.83 3.19
CA ILE A 10 22.80 13.78 4.59
C ILE A 10 23.70 12.86 5.43
N GLY A 11 24.10 11.71 4.89
CA GLY A 11 25.01 10.79 5.57
C GLY A 11 26.39 11.37 5.87
N LEU A 12 26.87 12.27 5.02
CA LEU A 12 28.15 12.95 5.19
C LEU A 12 28.09 14.10 6.21
N ILE A 13 27.00 14.87 6.20
CA ILE A 13 26.83 16.08 7.03
C ILE A 13 26.29 15.74 8.43
N SER A 14 25.43 14.74 8.54
CA SER A 14 24.80 14.34 9.80
C SER A 14 24.73 12.81 9.92
N PRO A 15 25.88 12.13 10.13
CA PRO A 15 25.93 10.67 10.19
C PRO A 15 25.08 10.10 11.33
N GLN A 16 24.87 10.87 12.40
CA GLN A 16 23.99 10.51 13.51
C GLN A 16 22.50 10.46 13.15
N GLN A 17 22.06 11.08 12.04
CA GLN A 17 20.66 11.06 11.59
C GLN A 17 20.34 9.86 10.71
N LEU A 18 21.35 9.17 10.15
CA LEU A 18 21.14 7.97 9.33
C LEU A 18 20.43 6.84 10.11
N PRO A 19 20.85 6.47 11.33
CA PRO A 19 20.18 5.41 12.09
C PRO A 19 18.72 5.75 12.39
N VAL A 20 18.44 7.00 12.76
CA VAL A 20 17.08 7.47 13.09
C VAL A 20 16.17 7.44 11.86
N THR A 21 16.70 7.86 10.70
CA THR A 21 15.94 7.86 9.45
C THR A 21 15.65 6.44 8.98
N VAL A 22 16.64 5.54 9.04
CA VAL A 22 16.46 4.12 8.70
C VAL A 22 15.45 3.47 9.65
N TYR A 23 15.49 3.79 10.94
CA TYR A 23 14.53 3.29 11.92
C TYR A 23 13.10 3.72 11.59
N LYS A 24 12.87 5.02 11.33
CA LYS A 24 11.55 5.55 10.96
C LYS A 24 11.04 4.94 9.65
N LEU A 25 11.89 4.81 8.63
CA LEU A 25 11.53 4.17 7.37
C LEU A 25 11.19 2.68 7.54
N SER A 26 11.94 1.98 8.38
CA SER A 26 11.68 0.57 8.71
C SER A 26 10.32 0.40 9.37
N LEU A 27 9.98 1.27 10.32
CA LEU A 27 8.69 1.24 10.99
C LEU A 27 7.52 1.54 10.05
N ILE A 28 7.64 2.56 9.20
CA ILE A 28 6.61 2.89 8.21
C ILE A 28 6.42 1.74 7.21
N SER A 29 7.51 1.09 6.80
CA SER A 29 7.46 -0.06 5.90
C SER A 29 6.77 -1.25 6.55
N LEU A 30 7.09 -1.53 7.82
CA LEU A 30 6.43 -2.56 8.60
C LEU A 30 4.93 -2.25 8.78
N ALA A 31 4.59 -0.99 9.03
CA ALA A 31 3.20 -0.52 9.13
C ALA A 31 2.41 -0.79 7.86
N ALA A 32 2.98 -0.52 6.68
CA ALA A 32 2.34 -0.80 5.40
C ALA A 32 2.08 -2.30 5.19
N VAL A 33 3.05 -3.15 5.53
CA VAL A 33 2.91 -4.60 5.47
C VAL A 33 1.81 -5.08 6.42
N LEU A 34 1.82 -4.61 7.67
CA LEU A 34 0.80 -4.96 8.66
C LEU A 34 -0.59 -4.48 8.24
N GLY A 35 -0.71 -3.27 7.67
CA GLY A 35 -1.98 -2.75 7.15
C GLY A 35 -2.55 -3.61 6.02
N TYR A 36 -1.69 -4.14 5.13
CA TYR A 36 -2.10 -5.09 4.11
C TYR A 36 -2.58 -6.43 4.70
N TRP A 37 -1.86 -6.96 5.69
CA TRP A 37 -2.27 -8.19 6.39
C TRP A 37 -3.58 -7.99 7.15
N LEU A 38 -3.77 -6.84 7.79
CA LEU A 38 -4.98 -6.48 8.51
C LEU A 38 -6.19 -6.45 7.57
N ASP A 39 -6.07 -5.77 6.43
CA ASP A 39 -7.11 -5.74 5.40
C ASP A 39 -7.48 -7.16 4.93
N ARG A 40 -6.48 -8.01 4.69
CA ARG A 40 -6.69 -9.40 4.23
C ARG A 40 -7.37 -10.28 5.27
N SER A 41 -7.04 -10.11 6.55
CA SER A 41 -7.61 -10.86 7.68
C SER A 41 -9.03 -10.43 8.01
N LEU A 42 -9.34 -9.13 7.92
CA LEU A 42 -10.68 -8.59 8.19
C LEU A 42 -11.68 -8.94 7.07
N PHE A 43 -11.24 -9.02 5.81
CA PHE A 43 -12.13 -9.17 4.66
C PHE A 43 -11.77 -10.34 3.74
N PRO A 44 -11.78 -11.60 4.22
CA PRO A 44 -11.38 -12.75 3.42
C PRO A 44 -12.28 -12.99 2.20
N LYS A 45 -13.58 -12.65 2.28
CA LYS A 45 -14.57 -12.86 1.22
C LYS A 45 -14.84 -11.65 0.29
N ALA A 46 -14.32 -10.47 0.59
CA ALA A 46 -14.57 -9.24 -0.18
C ALA A 46 -13.32 -8.79 -0.94
N ARG A 47 -12.63 -9.74 -1.59
CA ARG A 47 -11.40 -9.48 -2.35
C ARG A 47 -11.73 -8.81 -3.69
N PRO A 48 -11.00 -7.76 -4.09
CA PRO A 48 -11.27 -7.04 -5.35
C PRO A 48 -11.25 -7.94 -6.59
N GLY A 49 -10.43 -9.01 -6.58
CA GLY A 49 -10.36 -9.96 -7.69
C GLY A 49 -11.62 -10.80 -7.92
N LEU A 50 -12.56 -10.83 -6.97
CA LEU A 50 -13.84 -11.53 -7.12
C LEU A 50 -14.86 -10.75 -7.96
N PHE A 51 -14.66 -9.44 -8.13
CA PHE A 51 -15.54 -8.58 -8.93
C PHE A 51 -15.09 -8.48 -10.39
N LEU A 52 -13.95 -9.09 -10.73
CA LEU A 52 -13.49 -9.16 -12.11
C LEU A 52 -14.25 -10.27 -12.85
N GLU A 53 -14.50 -10.06 -14.13
CA GLU A 53 -15.01 -11.10 -15.00
C GLU A 53 -14.00 -12.23 -15.08
N GLN A 54 -14.43 -13.43 -14.70
CA GLN A 54 -13.68 -14.67 -14.90
C GLN A 54 -14.16 -15.29 -16.22
N GLY A 55 -13.67 -14.72 -17.32
CA GLY A 55 -13.81 -15.32 -18.65
C GLY A 55 -12.53 -16.07 -19.03
N ASP A 56 -12.66 -17.06 -19.92
CA ASP A 56 -11.53 -17.81 -20.49
C ASP A 56 -10.79 -16.99 -21.58
N GLU A 57 -11.38 -15.86 -21.99
CA GLU A 57 -10.84 -14.96 -23.00
C GLU A 57 -9.68 -14.12 -22.42
N PRO A 58 -8.54 -14.03 -23.14
CA PRO A 58 -7.39 -13.24 -22.70
C PRO A 58 -7.77 -11.77 -22.68
N VAL A 59 -7.88 -11.22 -21.47
CA VAL A 59 -8.18 -9.81 -21.25
C VAL A 59 -7.07 -8.94 -21.85
N PRO A 60 -7.38 -7.96 -22.74
CA PRO A 60 -6.39 -7.05 -23.29
C PRO A 60 -5.63 -6.32 -22.16
N ARG A 61 -4.28 -6.28 -22.25
CA ARG A 61 -3.44 -5.57 -21.26
C ARG A 61 -3.95 -4.14 -21.06
N GLY A 62 -4.22 -3.78 -19.80
CA GLY A 62 -4.72 -2.45 -19.42
C GLY A 62 -6.24 -2.35 -19.29
N ARG A 63 -7.00 -3.41 -19.62
CA ARG A 63 -8.44 -3.47 -19.36
C ARG A 63 -8.70 -4.38 -18.16
N PHE A 64 -9.44 -3.89 -17.18
CA PHE A 64 -9.93 -4.69 -16.05
C PHE A 64 -11.44 -4.84 -16.23
N PRO A 65 -11.92 -5.95 -16.84
CA PRO A 65 -13.35 -6.19 -17.01
C PRO A 65 -13.93 -6.45 -15.62
N VAL A 66 -14.51 -5.41 -15.04
CA VAL A 66 -15.31 -5.54 -13.83
C VAL A 66 -16.67 -6.03 -14.28
N ARG A 67 -17.22 -7.05 -13.61
CA ARG A 67 -18.58 -7.55 -13.88
C ARG A 67 -19.56 -6.39 -13.90
N ASP A 68 -20.42 -6.35 -14.92
CA ASP A 68 -21.43 -5.29 -15.06
C ASP A 68 -22.21 -5.10 -13.75
N GLY A 69 -22.41 -3.83 -13.38
CA GLY A 69 -23.08 -3.42 -12.14
C GLY A 69 -22.22 -3.46 -10.86
N HIS A 70 -20.98 -3.96 -10.89
CA HIS A 70 -20.14 -4.11 -9.68
C HIS A 70 -19.01 -3.07 -9.54
N HIS A 71 -18.94 -2.06 -10.42
CA HIS A 71 -17.90 -1.02 -10.39
C HIS A 71 -17.82 -0.28 -9.05
N THR A 72 -18.96 0.03 -8.44
CA THR A 72 -19.02 0.74 -7.15
C THR A 72 -18.49 -0.11 -6.01
N VAL A 73 -18.82 -1.41 -5.99
CA VAL A 73 -18.35 -2.36 -4.97
C VAL A 73 -16.85 -2.63 -5.14
N PHE A 74 -16.38 -2.74 -6.38
CA PHE A 74 -14.95 -2.85 -6.69
C PHE A 74 -14.18 -1.62 -6.23
N ALA A 75 -14.62 -0.42 -6.60
CA ALA A 75 -14.01 0.84 -6.18
C ALA A 75 -14.03 1.03 -4.66
N ALA A 76 -15.17 0.74 -4.01
CA ALA A 76 -15.30 0.79 -2.55
C ALA A 76 -14.36 -0.21 -1.87
N SER A 77 -14.17 -1.41 -2.44
CA SER A 77 -13.21 -2.37 -1.92
C SER A 77 -11.78 -1.83 -2.01
N MET A 78 -11.37 -1.25 -3.13
CA MET A 78 -10.03 -0.65 -3.28
C MET A 78 -9.81 0.54 -2.33
N LEU A 79 -10.83 1.39 -2.18
CA LEU A 79 -10.78 2.54 -1.28
C LEU A 79 -10.62 2.09 0.18
N ARG A 80 -11.34 1.05 0.61
CA ARG A 80 -11.19 0.47 1.96
C ARG A 80 -9.76 0.02 2.22
N ARG A 81 -9.13 -0.69 1.27
CA ARG A 81 -7.75 -1.16 1.40
C ARG A 81 -6.78 0.01 1.54
N ALA A 82 -6.96 1.04 0.71
CA ALA A 82 -6.17 2.25 0.78
C ALA A 82 -6.33 2.92 2.15
N LEU A 83 -7.55 3.13 2.63
CA LEU A 83 -7.84 3.79 3.91
C LEU A 83 -7.26 3.02 5.11
N ILE A 84 -7.39 1.69 5.15
CA ILE A 84 -6.82 0.87 6.24
C ILE A 84 -5.30 1.00 6.27
N VAL A 85 -4.64 0.87 5.11
CA VAL A 85 -3.18 1.00 5.02
C VAL A 85 -2.74 2.42 5.40
N SER A 86 -3.44 3.45 4.90
CA SER A 86 -3.16 4.85 5.26
C SER A 86 -3.31 5.10 6.76
N ALA A 87 -4.38 4.61 7.39
CA ALA A 87 -4.62 4.78 8.82
C ALA A 87 -3.53 4.12 9.68
N VAL A 88 -3.10 2.91 9.30
CA VAL A 88 -2.01 2.20 10.00
C VAL A 88 -0.68 2.95 9.82
N CYS A 89 -0.35 3.40 8.62
CA CYS A 89 0.86 4.19 8.37
C CYS A 89 0.86 5.52 9.13
N ILE A 90 -0.27 6.24 9.14
CA ILE A 90 -0.41 7.51 9.88
C ILE A 90 -0.32 7.26 11.38
N GLY A 91 -0.97 6.22 11.90
CA GLY A 91 -0.91 5.88 13.33
C GLY A 91 0.52 5.58 13.79
N VAL A 92 1.28 4.81 13.00
CA VAL A 92 2.69 4.55 13.30
C VAL A 92 3.54 5.81 13.15
N ALA A 93 3.27 6.65 12.15
CA ALA A 93 4.01 7.90 11.94
C ALA A 93 3.75 8.96 13.03
N MET A 94 2.54 9.01 13.59
CA MET A 94 2.17 9.94 14.68
C MET A 94 2.56 9.44 16.07
N GLY A 95 2.67 8.12 16.26
CA GLY A 95 3.17 7.53 17.52
C GLY A 95 4.69 7.61 17.68
N LEU A 96 5.40 8.26 16.75
CA LEU A 96 6.86 8.40 16.67
C LEU A 96 7.36 9.80 17.05
#